data_AF-A0A9P7H451-F1
#
_entry.id   AF-A0A9P7H451-F1
#
_cell.length_a   1.000
_cell.length_b   1.000
_cell.length_c   1.000
_cell.angle_alpha   90.00
_cell.angle_beta   90.00
_cell.angle_gamma   90.00
#
_symmetry.space_group_name_H-M   'P 1'
#
loop_
_entity.id
_entity.type
_entity.pdbx_description
1 polymer ?
#
loop_
_entity_poly.entity_id
_entity_poly.type
_entity_poly.pdbx_seq_one_letter_code
_entity_poly.pdbx_strand_id
1 'polypeptide(L)'
;MRATTVFGIVATLFASVNAKPHGACGCQINTDGALDDDTTKTCCKRFGGTTSFLTTSRNVRFAGEYATEIFADGDSLLSYLDDVVQKAANLGIYIIIDLHGAPGGQQEDVFTGQNAKPAGFFNQHNFGRAKKWLAWITDRIHTNPIYYSMGIIEVLNEPVSRHDKDNRYPTPGQDPGLIYQFYPAVLKAVSDTEAMLNVSDDQKLHVQFISSKWDSGDPLSTSAIADDALVAFDDHNYIGGFLNGKCDCFISILLCLLRTGHIA
;
A
#
# COMPACT_ATOMS: atom_id res chain seq x y z
N MET A 1 -13.92 -27.86 -40.50
CA MET A 1 -14.79 -27.45 -39.38
C MET A 1 -13.98 -26.50 -38.50
N ARG A 2 -13.92 -25.22 -38.87
CA ARG A 2 -14.51 -24.06 -38.17
C ARG A 2 -14.07 -23.90 -36.70
N ALA A 3 -12.93 -23.24 -36.54
CA ALA A 3 -12.61 -22.46 -35.34
C ALA A 3 -13.62 -21.31 -35.22
N THR A 4 -14.31 -21.23 -34.10
CA THR A 4 -15.27 -20.15 -33.80
C THR A 4 -14.82 -19.43 -32.55
N THR A 5 -14.29 -18.23 -32.76
CA THR A 5 -14.38 -17.00 -31.98
C THR A 5 -14.84 -17.11 -30.51
N VAL A 6 -13.90 -16.94 -29.57
CA VAL A 6 -14.16 -16.52 -28.18
C VAL A 6 -13.50 -15.14 -27.99
N PHE A 7 -14.12 -14.12 -28.56
CA PHE A 7 -13.85 -12.71 -28.28
C PHE A 7 -15.21 -12.07 -28.01
N GLY A 8 -15.59 -11.94 -26.73
CA GLY A 8 -16.91 -11.38 -26.42
C GLY A 8 -17.44 -11.48 -24.98
N ILE A 9 -16.60 -11.59 -23.95
CA ILE A 9 -17.10 -11.58 -22.54
C ILE A 9 -16.41 -10.54 -21.64
N VAL A 10 -15.37 -9.83 -22.09
CA VAL A 10 -14.64 -8.88 -21.22
C VAL A 10 -15.21 -7.44 -21.25
N ALA A 11 -16.12 -7.11 -22.18
CA ALA A 11 -16.56 -5.72 -22.38
C ALA A 11 -17.83 -5.28 -21.62
N THR A 12 -18.54 -6.18 -20.92
CA THR A 12 -19.84 -5.86 -20.30
C THR A 12 -19.83 -5.71 -18.77
N LEU A 13 -18.67 -5.76 -18.11
CA LEU A 13 -18.60 -5.73 -16.63
C LEU A 13 -18.35 -4.35 -16.00
N PHE A 14 -18.38 -3.25 -16.76
CA PHE A 14 -18.15 -1.89 -16.23
C PHE A 14 -19.38 -0.97 -16.20
N ALA A 15 -20.59 -1.49 -16.44
CA ALA A 15 -21.78 -0.66 -16.54
C ALA A 15 -22.86 -1.07 -15.52
N SER A 16 -22.59 -0.98 -14.22
CA SER A 16 -23.57 -0.67 -13.15
C SER A 16 -23.01 -0.90 -11.75
N VAL A 17 -22.12 -0.02 -11.29
CA VAL A 17 -21.90 0.17 -9.85
C VAL A 17 -22.30 1.61 -9.53
N ASN A 18 -23.53 1.78 -9.04
CA ASN A 18 -23.96 3.04 -8.45
C ASN A 18 -23.09 3.26 -7.21
N ALA A 19 -22.15 4.20 -7.30
CA ALA A 19 -21.43 4.71 -6.14
C ALA A 19 -22.48 5.24 -5.13
N LYS A 20 -22.62 4.58 -3.98
CA LYS A 20 -23.38 5.14 -2.87
C LYS A 20 -22.62 6.34 -2.31
N PRO A 21 -23.28 7.46 -1.98
CA PRO A 21 -22.61 8.66 -1.50
C PRO A 21 -22.24 8.49 -0.02
N HIS A 22 -21.11 7.85 0.25
CA HIS A 22 -20.52 7.80 1.59
C HIS A 22 -19.10 8.35 1.53
N GLY A 23 -19.00 9.68 1.59
CA GLY A 23 -17.74 10.39 1.80
C GLY A 23 -18.00 11.54 2.77
N ALA A 24 -17.54 11.41 4.01
CA ALA A 24 -17.48 12.55 4.92
C ALA A 24 -16.28 13.41 4.51
N CYS A 25 -16.50 14.70 4.23
CA CYS A 25 -15.41 15.62 3.91
C CYS A 25 -14.68 16.03 5.21
N GLY A 26 -13.46 15.55 5.42
CA GLY A 26 -12.57 16.05 6.46
C GLY A 26 -11.84 17.31 5.99
N CYS A 27 -12.40 18.49 6.24
CA CYS A 27 -11.71 19.77 5.98
C CYS A 27 -11.75 20.66 7.22
N GLN A 28 -10.89 20.38 8.21
CA GLN A 28 -10.45 21.36 9.19
C GLN A 28 -9.01 21.03 9.58
N ILE A 29 -8.07 21.89 9.20
CA ILE A 29 -6.70 21.86 9.72
C ILE A 29 -6.72 22.67 11.02
N ASN A 30 -6.41 22.02 12.15
CA ASN A 30 -6.11 22.61 13.46
C ASN A 30 -6.94 23.83 13.85
N THR A 31 -8.14 23.63 14.40
CA THR A 31 -8.79 24.66 15.21
C THR A 31 -9.47 24.05 16.42
N ASP A 32 -9.05 24.44 17.62
CA ASP A 32 -9.76 24.19 18.90
C ASP A 32 -11.01 25.11 19.03
N GLY A 33 -11.59 25.52 17.90
CA GLY A 33 -12.64 26.52 17.78
C GLY A 33 -13.93 25.96 17.21
N ALA A 34 -14.98 26.79 17.19
CA ALA A 34 -16.26 26.45 16.57
C ALA A 34 -16.08 26.13 15.07
N LEU A 35 -16.93 25.24 14.55
CA LEU A 35 -17.00 24.94 13.12
C LEU A 35 -17.16 26.23 12.32
N ASP A 36 -16.25 26.48 11.37
CA ASP A 36 -16.45 27.47 10.33
C ASP A 36 -17.29 26.82 9.21
N ASP A 37 -18.61 26.93 9.37
CA ASP A 37 -19.59 26.36 8.46
C ASP A 37 -19.40 26.79 7.00
N ASP A 38 -18.86 27.98 6.75
CA ASP A 38 -18.69 28.51 5.39
C ASP A 38 -17.45 27.92 4.70
N THR A 39 -16.36 27.77 5.44
CA THR A 39 -15.15 27.08 4.96
C THR A 39 -15.42 25.59 4.72
N THR A 40 -16.13 24.93 5.65
CA THR A 40 -16.49 23.51 5.50
C THR A 40 -17.47 23.28 4.34
N LYS A 41 -18.50 24.12 4.17
CA LYS A 41 -19.44 24.02 3.04
C LYS A 41 -18.75 24.27 1.70
N THR A 42 -17.85 25.24 1.63
CA THR A 42 -17.10 25.54 0.41
C THR A 42 -16.19 24.38 0.01
N CYS A 43 -15.53 23.74 0.98
CA CYS A 43 -14.74 22.52 0.75
C CYS A 43 -15.62 21.38 0.25
N CYS A 44 -16.71 21.06 0.94
CA CYS A 44 -17.63 19.98 0.57
C CYS A 44 -18.20 20.16 -0.84
N LYS A 45 -18.58 21.40 -1.19
CA LYS A 45 -19.12 21.73 -2.52
C LYS A 45 -18.07 21.60 -3.62
N ARG A 46 -16.80 21.91 -3.34
CA ARG A 46 -15.69 21.76 -4.30
C ARG A 46 -15.40 20.29 -4.63
N PHE A 47 -15.68 19.38 -3.69
CA PHE A 47 -15.36 17.95 -3.82
C PHE A 47 -16.59 17.03 -3.92
N GLY A 48 -17.78 17.59 -4.17
CA GLY A 48 -19.00 16.81 -4.40
C GLY A 48 -19.56 16.07 -3.18
N GLY A 49 -19.12 16.43 -1.96
CA GLY A 49 -19.59 15.85 -0.70
C GLY A 49 -20.73 16.64 -0.04
N THR A 50 -21.24 16.16 1.08
CA THR A 50 -22.36 16.78 1.81
C THR A 50 -22.05 16.98 3.29
N THR A 51 -22.62 18.03 3.90
CA THR A 51 -22.45 18.34 5.33
C THR A 51 -23.53 17.73 6.21
N SER A 52 -24.43 16.88 5.67
CA SER A 52 -25.59 16.35 6.40
C SER A 52 -25.21 15.47 7.60
N PHE A 53 -24.00 14.92 7.61
CA PHE A 53 -23.48 14.14 8.75
C PHE A 53 -23.03 15.02 9.93
N LEU A 54 -22.68 16.29 9.67
CA LEU A 54 -22.13 17.20 10.69
C LEU A 54 -23.23 17.87 11.55
N THR A 55 -24.47 17.89 11.07
CA THR A 55 -25.59 18.61 11.72
C THR A 55 -26.07 17.96 13.03
N THR A 56 -25.67 16.72 13.33
CA THR A 56 -26.14 15.96 14.50
C THR A 56 -25.21 15.98 15.71
N SER A 57 -23.93 16.39 15.60
CA SER A 57 -23.01 16.36 16.76
C SER A 57 -22.66 17.71 17.38
N ARG A 58 -22.81 18.83 16.63
CA ARG A 58 -22.42 20.23 17.00
C ARG A 58 -21.08 20.41 17.72
N ASN A 59 -20.24 19.39 17.77
CA ASN A 59 -18.92 19.37 18.37
C ASN A 59 -18.13 18.28 17.64
N VAL A 60 -16.99 18.65 17.07
CA VAL A 60 -15.96 17.69 16.67
C VAL A 60 -15.38 17.15 17.98
N ARG A 61 -15.77 15.93 18.35
CA ARG A 61 -15.46 15.35 19.68
C ARG A 61 -14.18 14.52 19.74
N PHE A 62 -13.33 14.56 18.73
CA PHE A 62 -12.08 13.81 18.78
C PHE A 62 -10.89 14.67 18.36
N ALA A 63 -9.96 14.85 19.30
CA ALA A 63 -8.55 15.01 18.94
C ALA A 63 -8.11 13.65 18.39
N GLY A 64 -7.85 13.61 17.08
CA GLY A 64 -7.39 12.43 16.37
C GLY A 64 -6.54 12.88 15.18
N GLU A 65 -5.59 12.06 14.77
CA GLU A 65 -4.84 12.28 13.52
C GLU A 65 -5.83 12.17 12.35
N TYR A 66 -6.28 13.32 11.85
CA TYR A 66 -7.02 13.39 10.59
C TYR A 66 -6.04 13.11 9.47
N ALA A 67 -6.40 12.17 8.58
CA ALA A 67 -5.59 11.79 7.44
C ALA A 67 -5.15 13.04 6.67
N THR A 68 -3.85 13.35 6.68
CA THR A 68 -3.26 14.42 5.88
C THR A 68 -3.17 14.04 4.39
N GLU A 69 -3.65 12.86 4.02
CA GLU A 69 -3.47 12.20 2.74
C GLU A 69 -4.81 11.58 2.29
N ILE A 70 -5.20 11.83 1.04
CA ILE A 70 -6.42 11.27 0.45
C ILE A 70 -6.11 9.82 0.05
N PHE A 71 -6.46 8.86 0.88
CA PHE A 71 -6.48 7.45 0.49
C PHE A 71 -7.91 6.99 0.24
N ALA A 72 -8.05 5.98 -0.58
CA ALA A 72 -9.32 5.29 -0.71
C ALA A 72 -9.72 4.70 0.66
N ASP A 73 -11.03 4.68 0.93
CA ASP A 73 -11.57 4.15 2.18
C ASP A 73 -11.14 2.69 2.36
N GLY A 74 -10.26 2.45 3.33
CA GLY A 74 -9.65 1.15 3.53
C GLY A 74 -10.62 0.07 3.93
N ASP A 75 -11.68 0.40 4.65
CA ASP A 75 -12.70 -0.57 5.01
C ASP A 75 -13.49 -1.02 3.77
N SER A 76 -13.74 -0.08 2.85
CA SER A 76 -14.37 -0.38 1.56
C SER A 76 -13.45 -1.21 0.65
N LEU A 77 -12.15 -0.90 0.59
CA LEU A 77 -11.19 -1.60 -0.28
C LEU A 77 -10.80 -3.00 0.19
N LEU A 78 -10.88 -3.27 1.50
CA LEU A 78 -10.54 -4.57 2.06
C LEU A 78 -11.43 -5.70 1.52
N SER A 79 -12.71 -5.43 1.29
CA SER A 79 -13.62 -6.43 0.71
C SER A 79 -13.22 -6.82 -0.72
N TYR A 80 -12.77 -5.85 -1.53
CA TYR A 80 -12.28 -6.12 -2.88
C TYR A 80 -10.94 -6.89 -2.85
N LEU A 81 -10.06 -6.56 -1.91
CA LEU A 81 -8.84 -7.33 -1.69
C LEU A 81 -9.15 -8.79 -1.36
N ASP A 82 -10.07 -9.02 -0.41
CA ASP A 82 -10.51 -10.35 -0.01
C ASP A 82 -11.08 -11.15 -1.19
N ASP A 83 -11.94 -10.53 -1.99
CA ASP A 83 -12.54 -11.17 -3.17
C ASP A 83 -11.47 -11.59 -4.20
N VAL A 84 -10.47 -10.73 -4.45
CA VAL A 84 -9.37 -11.03 -5.38
C VAL A 84 -8.46 -12.12 -4.83
N VAL A 85 -8.08 -12.03 -3.55
CA VAL A 85 -7.25 -13.02 -2.86
C VAL A 85 -7.94 -14.39 -2.90
N GLN A 86 -9.19 -14.45 -2.48
CA GLN A 86 -9.96 -15.70 -2.49
C GLN A 86 -10.09 -16.26 -3.90
N LYS A 87 -10.30 -15.42 -4.91
CA LYS A 87 -10.40 -15.87 -6.31
C LYS A 87 -9.08 -16.42 -6.83
N ALA A 88 -7.96 -15.74 -6.55
CA ALA A 88 -6.62 -16.19 -6.94
C ALA A 88 -6.28 -17.52 -6.24
N ALA A 89 -6.54 -17.62 -4.94
CA ALA A 89 -6.33 -18.84 -4.16
C ALA A 89 -7.13 -20.04 -4.72
N ASN A 90 -8.40 -19.82 -5.06
CA ASN A 90 -9.26 -20.85 -5.68
C ASN A 90 -8.77 -21.31 -7.06
N LEU A 91 -7.98 -20.48 -7.75
CA LEU A 91 -7.36 -20.81 -9.04
C LEU A 91 -5.97 -21.44 -8.86
N GLY A 92 -5.49 -21.63 -7.63
CA GLY A 92 -4.14 -22.12 -7.36
C GLY A 92 -3.06 -21.10 -7.70
N ILE A 93 -3.40 -19.81 -7.73
CA ILE A 93 -2.45 -18.72 -7.99
C ILE A 93 -1.80 -18.32 -6.66
N TYR A 94 -0.48 -18.28 -6.68
CA TYR A 94 0.33 -17.75 -5.60
C TYR A 94 0.30 -16.22 -5.60
N ILE A 95 0.20 -15.63 -4.41
CA ILE A 95 -0.06 -14.19 -4.25
C ILE A 95 1.10 -13.52 -3.51
N ILE A 96 1.49 -12.37 -4.03
CA ILE A 96 2.37 -11.39 -3.39
C ILE A 96 1.53 -10.17 -3.05
N ILE A 97 1.62 -9.67 -1.81
CA ILE A 97 1.08 -8.36 -1.44
C ILE A 97 2.21 -7.37 -1.43
N ASP A 98 2.00 -6.23 -2.07
CA ASP A 98 2.98 -5.16 -2.22
C ASP A 98 2.50 -3.84 -1.59
N LEU A 99 3.35 -3.24 -0.74
CA LEU A 99 3.20 -1.85 -0.31
C LEU A 99 3.61 -0.91 -1.44
N HIS A 100 2.67 -0.69 -2.35
CA HIS A 100 2.98 0.05 -3.57
C HIS A 100 2.88 1.58 -3.42
N GLY A 101 2.10 2.03 -2.45
CA GLY A 101 1.94 3.44 -2.12
C GLY A 101 2.18 3.66 -0.64
N ALA A 102 3.39 4.12 -0.32
CA ALA A 102 3.79 4.34 1.05
C ALA A 102 3.29 5.71 1.57
N PRO A 103 3.17 5.88 2.91
CA PRO A 103 2.88 7.17 3.53
C PRO A 103 3.80 8.28 3.02
N GLY A 104 3.27 9.45 2.65
CA GLY A 104 4.03 10.54 2.05
C GLY A 104 4.59 10.31 0.63
N GLY A 105 4.37 9.15 0.02
CA GLY A 105 4.88 8.79 -1.32
C GLY A 105 6.39 8.52 -1.34
N GLN A 106 6.78 7.31 -1.76
CA GLN A 106 8.17 6.88 -1.87
C GLN A 106 8.85 7.22 -3.20
N GLN A 107 8.09 7.81 -4.13
CA GLN A 107 8.52 8.21 -5.47
C GLN A 107 7.77 9.48 -5.88
N GLU A 108 8.35 10.27 -6.78
CA GLU A 108 7.69 11.43 -7.41
C GLU A 108 6.81 11.01 -8.61
N ASP A 109 5.97 9.99 -8.40
CA ASP A 109 5.07 9.42 -9.42
C ASP A 109 3.71 9.06 -8.79
N VAL A 110 2.65 9.20 -9.59
CA VAL A 110 1.25 8.99 -9.21
C VAL A 110 0.93 7.54 -8.84
N PHE A 111 1.76 6.56 -9.23
CA PHE A 111 1.54 5.16 -8.84
C PHE A 111 1.55 4.98 -7.31
N THR A 112 2.24 5.87 -6.59
CA THR A 112 2.28 5.85 -5.11
C THR A 112 0.96 6.28 -4.46
N GLY A 113 -0.05 6.66 -5.26
CA GLY A 113 -1.28 7.30 -4.79
C GLY A 113 -1.10 8.76 -4.39
N GLN A 114 0.15 9.22 -4.35
CA GLN A 114 0.55 10.58 -4.04
C GLN A 114 1.54 11.05 -5.13
N ASN A 115 1.80 12.35 -5.24
CA ASN A 115 2.82 12.86 -6.17
C ASN A 115 3.61 13.98 -5.48
N ALA A 116 4.17 13.64 -4.32
CA ALA A 116 4.96 14.53 -3.50
C ALA A 116 6.31 14.81 -4.17
N LYS A 117 6.75 16.08 -4.13
CA LYS A 117 8.01 16.55 -4.71
C LYS A 117 8.71 17.49 -3.72
N PRO A 118 9.75 17.05 -2.99
CA PRO A 118 10.36 15.72 -3.06
C PRO A 118 9.44 14.61 -2.51
N ALA A 119 9.76 13.35 -2.81
CA ALA A 119 9.10 12.19 -2.22
C ALA A 119 9.16 12.25 -0.68
N GLY A 120 8.00 12.13 -0.02
CA GLY A 120 7.83 12.43 1.40
C GLY A 120 7.95 11.24 2.34
N PHE A 121 8.10 10.01 1.83
CA PHE A 121 8.14 8.79 2.64
C PHE A 121 9.32 8.69 3.61
N PHE A 122 10.48 9.25 3.26
CA PHE A 122 11.76 8.90 3.90
C PHE A 122 12.03 9.66 5.20
N ASN A 123 11.18 9.43 6.20
CA ASN A 123 11.32 9.98 7.55
C ASN A 123 10.74 9.02 8.60
N GLN A 124 11.11 9.21 9.87
CA GLN A 124 10.72 8.30 10.96
C GLN A 124 9.20 8.16 11.14
N HIS A 125 8.44 9.23 10.92
CA HIS A 125 6.98 9.20 11.07
C HIS A 125 6.35 8.29 10.01
N ASN A 126 6.72 8.45 8.75
CA ASN A 126 6.20 7.64 7.64
C ASN A 126 6.74 6.20 7.67
N PHE A 127 8.00 5.99 8.04
CA PHE A 127 8.52 4.64 8.34
C PHE A 127 7.70 3.92 9.40
N GLY A 128 7.33 4.62 10.49
CA GLY A 128 6.48 4.08 11.54
C GLY A 128 5.08 3.68 11.05
N ARG A 129 4.47 4.48 10.18
CA ARG A 129 3.15 4.20 9.58
C ARG A 129 3.20 2.99 8.65
N ALA A 130 4.18 2.92 7.75
CA ALA A 130 4.36 1.78 6.86
C ALA A 130 4.63 0.48 7.63
N LYS A 131 5.51 0.52 8.64
CA LYS A 131 5.79 -0.64 9.51
C LYS A 131 4.52 -1.16 10.20
N LYS A 132 3.66 -0.27 10.72
CA LYS A 132 2.39 -0.66 11.34
C LYS A 132 1.46 -1.33 10.33
N TRP A 133 1.41 -0.85 9.10
CA TRP A 133 0.61 -1.47 8.04
C TRP A 133 1.14 -2.85 7.67
N LEU A 134 2.46 -3.00 7.51
CA LEU A 134 3.11 -4.28 7.22
C LEU A 134 2.83 -5.32 8.32
N ALA A 135 2.96 -4.94 9.59
CA ALA A 135 2.59 -5.81 10.71
C ALA A 135 1.09 -6.19 10.69
N TRP A 136 0.21 -5.23 10.43
CA TRP A 136 -1.24 -5.47 10.37
C TRP A 136 -1.64 -6.40 9.21
N ILE A 137 -1.05 -6.25 8.03
CA ILE A 137 -1.37 -7.13 6.90
C ILE A 137 -0.76 -8.52 7.11
N THR A 138 0.41 -8.65 7.75
CA THR A 138 0.95 -9.94 8.22
C THR A 138 -0.03 -10.64 9.16
N ASP A 139 -0.58 -9.94 10.16
CA ASP A 139 -1.59 -10.50 11.06
C ASP A 139 -2.82 -10.97 10.29
N ARG A 140 -3.33 -10.16 9.36
CA ARG A 140 -4.46 -10.52 8.50
C ARG A 140 -4.19 -11.76 7.67
N ILE A 141 -3.02 -11.88 7.04
CA ILE A 141 -2.65 -13.02 6.20
C ILE A 141 -2.72 -14.33 7.01
N HIS A 142 -2.22 -14.30 8.25
CA HIS A 142 -2.18 -15.48 9.11
C HIS A 142 -3.49 -15.77 9.85
N THR A 143 -4.37 -14.78 10.02
CA THR A 143 -5.63 -14.94 10.77
C THR A 143 -6.87 -15.06 9.88
N ASN A 144 -6.78 -14.73 8.59
CA ASN A 144 -7.87 -14.85 7.64
C ASN A 144 -7.67 -16.05 6.70
N PRO A 145 -8.52 -17.09 6.77
CA PRO A 145 -8.31 -18.34 6.03
C PRO A 145 -8.34 -18.19 4.51
N ILE A 146 -8.85 -17.10 3.95
CA ILE A 146 -8.87 -16.89 2.49
C ILE A 146 -7.46 -16.61 1.93
N TYR A 147 -6.51 -16.23 2.78
CA TYR A 147 -5.15 -15.85 2.42
C TYR A 147 -4.18 -17.04 2.28
N TYR A 148 -4.67 -18.29 2.28
CA TYR A 148 -3.83 -19.49 2.34
C TYR A 148 -2.84 -19.68 1.16
N SER A 149 -3.04 -19.01 0.02
CA SER A 149 -2.12 -19.08 -1.13
C SER A 149 -1.08 -17.96 -1.14
N MET A 150 -1.03 -17.15 -0.08
CA MET A 150 -0.02 -16.14 0.12
C MET A 150 1.26 -16.71 0.72
N GLY A 151 2.40 -16.16 0.31
CA GLY A 151 3.66 -16.44 1.00
C GLY A 151 4.76 -15.40 0.82
N ILE A 152 4.49 -14.27 0.16
CA ILE A 152 5.43 -13.14 0.07
C ILE A 152 4.71 -11.83 0.41
N ILE A 153 5.39 -10.98 1.19
CA ILE A 153 5.04 -9.58 1.37
C ILE A 153 6.20 -8.70 0.87
N GLU A 154 5.92 -7.81 -0.08
CA GLU A 154 6.87 -6.82 -0.56
C GLU A 154 6.80 -5.54 0.27
N VAL A 155 7.97 -5.14 0.76
CA VAL A 155 8.12 -4.11 1.78
C VAL A 155 7.87 -2.70 1.24
N LEU A 156 8.28 -2.42 0.00
CA LEU A 156 8.17 -1.11 -0.61
C LEU A 156 8.47 -1.18 -2.12
N ASN A 157 7.46 -0.93 -2.94
CA ASN A 157 7.62 -0.82 -4.38
C ASN A 157 8.43 0.41 -4.80
N GLU A 158 9.35 0.23 -5.74
CA GLU A 158 10.00 1.29 -6.54
C GLU A 158 10.28 2.62 -5.79
N PRO A 159 11.01 2.61 -4.67
CA PRO A 159 11.49 3.86 -4.08
C PRO A 159 12.33 4.64 -5.08
N VAL A 160 12.44 5.97 -4.90
CA VAL A 160 13.34 6.83 -5.69
C VAL A 160 14.70 6.13 -5.90
N SER A 161 15.25 6.15 -7.11
CA SER A 161 16.50 5.48 -7.44
C SER A 161 17.44 6.34 -8.26
N ARG A 162 18.70 5.94 -8.41
CA ARG A 162 19.66 6.67 -9.25
C ARG A 162 19.33 6.64 -10.74
N HIS A 163 18.35 5.83 -11.16
CA HIS A 163 17.82 5.86 -12.52
C HIS A 163 16.88 7.05 -12.74
N ASP A 164 16.36 7.65 -11.67
CA ASP A 164 15.52 8.83 -11.74
C ASP A 164 16.29 10.06 -12.20
N LYS A 165 15.64 10.88 -13.02
CA LYS A 165 16.19 12.13 -13.54
C LYS A 165 16.07 13.25 -12.51
N ASP A 166 16.58 14.43 -12.85
CA ASP A 166 16.37 15.68 -12.11
C ASP A 166 16.90 15.66 -10.66
N ASN A 167 17.90 14.82 -10.38
CA ASN A 167 18.52 14.66 -9.06
C ASN A 167 17.52 14.29 -7.95
N ARG A 168 16.49 13.50 -8.28
CA ARG A 168 15.54 13.00 -7.26
C ARG A 168 16.21 12.11 -6.23
N TYR A 169 17.23 11.35 -6.63
CA TYR A 169 17.99 10.47 -5.73
C TYR A 169 19.28 11.12 -5.17
N PRO A 170 19.59 10.93 -3.87
CA PRO A 170 18.66 10.44 -2.86
C PRO A 170 17.68 11.56 -2.51
N THR A 171 16.41 11.22 -2.30
CA THR A 171 15.47 12.19 -1.73
C THR A 171 15.81 12.41 -0.24
N PRO A 172 15.50 13.56 0.37
CA PRO A 172 15.87 13.83 1.77
C PRO A 172 15.44 12.72 2.73
N GLY A 173 16.41 12.17 3.45
CA GLY A 173 16.21 11.09 4.44
C GLY A 173 16.24 9.67 3.88
N GLN A 174 16.29 9.49 2.55
CA GLN A 174 16.34 8.16 1.93
C GLN A 174 17.65 7.42 2.24
N ASP A 175 18.79 8.10 2.10
CA ASP A 175 20.11 7.57 2.44
C ASP A 175 20.59 8.26 3.73
N PRO A 176 20.83 7.54 4.84
CA PRO A 176 20.81 6.08 5.01
C PRO A 176 19.45 5.48 5.46
N GLY A 177 18.39 6.28 5.55
CA GLY A 177 17.15 5.92 6.25
C GLY A 177 16.44 4.66 5.72
N LEU A 178 16.36 4.48 4.41
CA LEU A 178 15.71 3.33 3.77
C LEU A 178 16.40 2.01 4.19
N ILE A 179 17.71 1.93 3.98
CA ILE A 179 18.50 0.70 4.16
C ILE A 179 18.74 0.40 5.63
N TYR A 180 19.16 1.38 6.42
CA TYR A 180 19.64 1.13 7.78
C TYR A 180 18.59 1.35 8.87
N GLN A 181 17.43 1.94 8.55
CA GLN A 181 16.36 2.16 9.52
C GLN A 181 15.08 1.43 9.13
N PHE A 182 14.59 1.65 7.91
CA PHE A 182 13.27 1.14 7.51
C PHE A 182 13.29 -0.37 7.26
N TYR A 183 14.16 -0.88 6.39
CA TYR A 183 14.13 -2.30 5.99
C TYR A 183 14.32 -3.29 7.16
N PRO A 184 15.35 -3.18 8.02
CA PRO A 184 15.47 -4.04 9.21
C PRO A 184 14.29 -3.93 10.18
N ALA A 185 13.72 -2.72 10.33
CA ALA A 185 12.59 -2.52 11.23
C ALA A 185 11.30 -3.17 10.72
N VAL A 186 11.12 -3.25 9.40
CA VAL A 186 10.01 -3.98 8.78
C VAL A 186 10.20 -5.48 8.91
N LEU A 187 11.37 -6.01 8.56
CA LEU A 187 11.67 -7.44 8.72
C LEU A 187 11.37 -7.90 10.14
N LYS A 188 11.87 -7.15 11.12
CA LYS A 188 11.57 -7.41 12.54
C LYS A 188 10.08 -7.34 12.85
N ALA A 189 9.34 -6.39 12.30
CA ALA A 189 7.91 -6.25 12.59
C ALA A 189 7.09 -7.43 12.03
N VAL A 190 7.45 -7.93 10.85
CA VAL A 190 6.84 -9.16 10.28
C VAL A 190 7.15 -10.34 11.19
N SER A 191 8.43 -10.59 11.50
CA SER A 191 8.83 -11.72 12.35
C SER A 191 8.24 -11.65 13.76
N ASP A 192 8.18 -10.46 14.37
CA ASP A 192 7.55 -10.25 15.68
C ASP A 192 6.05 -10.58 15.62
N THR A 193 5.36 -10.20 14.54
CA THR A 193 3.93 -10.50 14.34
C THR A 193 3.69 -12.00 14.20
N GLU A 194 4.49 -12.68 13.39
CA GLU A 194 4.42 -14.13 13.22
C GLU A 194 4.73 -14.88 14.51
N ALA A 195 5.71 -14.40 15.29
CA ALA A 195 6.03 -14.95 16.61
C ALA A 195 4.85 -14.79 17.59
N MET A 196 4.19 -13.63 17.61
CA MET A 196 3.00 -13.41 18.45
C MET A 196 1.84 -14.36 18.09
N LEU A 197 1.71 -14.69 16.81
CA LEU A 197 0.70 -15.62 16.30
C LEU A 197 1.10 -17.10 16.39
N ASN A 198 2.34 -17.38 16.83
CA ASN A 198 2.93 -18.73 16.85
C ASN A 198 2.90 -19.43 15.48
N VAL A 199 3.16 -18.66 14.41
CA VAL A 199 3.29 -19.20 13.05
C VAL A 199 4.48 -20.16 13.00
N SER A 200 4.26 -21.38 12.49
CA SER A 200 5.34 -22.36 12.35
C SER A 200 6.31 -21.96 11.25
N ASP A 201 7.56 -22.44 11.33
CA ASP A 201 8.61 -22.03 10.39
C ASP A 201 8.28 -22.32 8.92
N ASP A 202 7.50 -23.37 8.65
CA ASP A 202 7.05 -23.76 7.30
C ASP A 202 5.85 -22.92 6.78
N GLN A 203 5.29 -22.05 7.62
CA GLN A 203 4.17 -21.17 7.29
C GLN A 203 4.56 -19.68 7.28
N LYS A 204 5.80 -19.34 7.63
CA LYS A 204 6.26 -17.95 7.64
C LYS A 204 6.29 -17.35 6.24
N LEU A 205 6.01 -16.06 6.17
CA LEU A 205 6.09 -15.28 4.95
C LEU A 205 7.55 -15.03 4.56
N HIS A 206 7.80 -15.05 3.26
CA HIS A 206 8.98 -14.40 2.73
C HIS A 206 8.79 -12.88 2.75
N VAL A 207 9.84 -12.16 3.12
CA VAL A 207 9.85 -10.69 3.12
C VAL A 207 10.68 -10.23 1.93
N GLN A 208 10.02 -9.60 0.96
CA GLN A 208 10.63 -9.17 -0.29
C GLN A 208 11.02 -7.69 -0.23
N PHE A 209 12.24 -7.39 -0.64
CA PHE A 209 12.74 -6.03 -0.81
C PHE A 209 13.04 -5.75 -2.28
N ILE A 210 12.96 -4.49 -2.70
CA ILE A 210 13.51 -4.10 -3.99
C ILE A 210 15.03 -4.38 -4.01
N SER A 211 15.48 -5.03 -5.08
CA SER A 211 16.89 -5.41 -5.27
C SER A 211 17.79 -4.18 -5.38
N SER A 212 19.06 -4.34 -5.02
CA SER A 212 20.10 -3.33 -5.31
C SER A 212 20.22 -2.98 -6.79
N LYS A 213 19.73 -3.85 -7.69
CA LYS A 213 19.64 -3.57 -9.14
C LYS A 213 18.69 -2.43 -9.50
N TRP A 214 17.67 -2.16 -8.68
CA TRP A 214 16.81 -0.99 -8.84
C TRP A 214 17.55 0.33 -8.55
N ASP A 215 18.71 0.25 -7.89
CA ASP A 215 19.61 1.36 -7.57
C ASP A 215 19.03 2.40 -6.59
N SER A 216 18.22 1.93 -5.63
CA SER A 216 17.73 2.71 -4.48
C SER A 216 18.50 2.46 -3.18
N GLY A 217 19.67 1.82 -3.28
CA GLY A 217 20.44 1.27 -2.15
C GLY A 217 20.39 -0.26 -2.09
N ASP A 218 21.21 -0.87 -1.23
CA ASP A 218 21.33 -2.33 -1.13
C ASP A 218 20.80 -2.84 0.23
N PRO A 219 19.65 -3.54 0.27
CA PRO A 219 19.12 -4.12 1.50
C PRO A 219 20.09 -5.08 2.20
N LEU A 220 20.94 -5.78 1.45
CA LEU A 220 21.95 -6.72 1.98
C LEU A 220 23.09 -6.01 2.72
N SER A 221 23.14 -4.67 2.71
CA SER A 221 24.08 -3.90 3.53
C SER A 221 23.80 -3.98 5.04
N THR A 222 22.71 -4.64 5.44
CA THR A 222 22.39 -4.93 6.85
C THR A 222 22.43 -6.43 7.11
N SER A 223 23.09 -6.86 8.19
CA SER A 223 23.18 -8.28 8.55
C SER A 223 21.82 -8.90 8.84
N ALA A 224 20.87 -8.11 9.37
CA ALA A 224 19.50 -8.56 9.61
C ALA A 224 18.83 -9.10 8.34
N ILE A 225 19.13 -8.53 7.18
CA ILE A 225 18.56 -8.94 5.89
C ILE A 225 19.49 -9.94 5.20
N ALA A 226 20.81 -9.75 5.28
CA ALA A 226 21.77 -10.63 4.63
C ALA A 226 21.78 -12.07 5.18
N ASP A 227 21.48 -12.22 6.47
CA ASP A 227 21.54 -13.53 7.15
C ASP A 227 20.16 -14.23 7.22
N ASP A 228 19.09 -13.62 6.70
CA ASP A 228 17.73 -14.15 6.79
C ASP A 228 17.37 -15.01 5.56
N ALA A 229 17.00 -16.27 5.82
CA ALA A 229 16.72 -17.26 4.78
C ALA A 229 15.34 -17.09 4.10
N LEU A 230 14.45 -16.27 4.68
CA LEU A 230 13.12 -16.00 4.15
C LEU A 230 13.08 -14.67 3.38
N VAL A 231 14.21 -13.99 3.20
CA VAL A 231 14.28 -12.79 2.38
C VAL A 231 14.27 -13.11 0.89
N ALA A 232 13.47 -12.35 0.13
CA ALA A 232 13.43 -12.36 -1.32
C ALA A 232 13.75 -10.97 -1.89
N PHE A 233 14.02 -10.89 -3.19
CA PHE A 233 14.31 -9.63 -3.87
C PHE A 233 13.48 -9.47 -5.14
N ASP A 234 12.92 -8.28 -5.33
CA ASP A 234 12.25 -7.87 -6.57
C ASP A 234 13.19 -7.06 -7.48
N ASP A 235 13.07 -7.22 -8.79
CA ASP A 235 13.83 -6.50 -9.79
C ASP A 235 12.95 -6.16 -10.99
N HIS A 236 12.63 -4.87 -11.14
CA HIS A 236 11.75 -4.39 -12.20
C HIS A 236 12.53 -4.08 -13.48
N ASN A 237 12.30 -4.88 -14.52
CA ASN A 237 12.97 -4.77 -15.81
C ASN A 237 11.97 -4.38 -16.90
N TYR A 238 11.99 -3.12 -17.31
CA TYR A 238 11.11 -2.61 -18.37
C TYR A 238 11.78 -2.71 -19.75
N ILE A 239 11.34 -3.68 -20.56
CA ILE A 239 11.79 -3.80 -21.95
C ILE A 239 10.98 -2.83 -22.83
N GLY A 240 11.59 -1.70 -23.18
CA GLY A 240 11.01 -0.73 -24.10
C GLY A 240 10.98 -1.26 -25.55
N GLY A 241 9.84 -1.81 -25.97
CA GLY A 241 9.58 -2.23 -27.35
C GLY A 241 10.11 -3.64 -27.68
N PHE A 242 9.24 -4.47 -28.27
CA PHE A 242 9.46 -5.87 -28.70
C PHE A 242 9.44 -6.95 -27.59
N LEU A 243 8.30 -7.63 -27.39
CA LEU A 243 8.03 -8.98 -27.92
C LEU A 243 6.79 -9.66 -27.30
N ASN A 244 6.11 -10.43 -28.16
CA ASN A 244 5.05 -11.41 -27.88
C ASN A 244 5.54 -12.57 -27.00
N GLY A 245 5.70 -12.35 -25.69
CA GLY A 245 5.97 -13.41 -24.72
C GLY A 245 4.73 -13.76 -23.91
N LYS A 246 4.46 -15.06 -23.71
CA LYS A 246 3.46 -15.52 -22.73
C LYS A 246 3.98 -15.18 -21.34
N CYS A 247 3.21 -14.41 -20.56
CA CYS A 247 3.49 -14.15 -19.16
C CYS A 247 3.21 -15.41 -18.34
N ASP A 248 4.12 -15.76 -17.43
CA ASP A 248 3.80 -16.65 -16.32
C ASP A 248 2.84 -15.91 -15.38
N CYS A 249 1.77 -16.59 -14.95
CA CYS A 249 0.67 -15.97 -14.21
C CYS A 249 1.02 -15.81 -12.72
N PHE A 250 1.72 -14.72 -12.36
CA PHE A 250 1.74 -14.21 -10.99
C PHE A 250 0.84 -12.98 -10.92
N ILE A 251 0.04 -12.87 -9.85
CA ILE A 251 -0.71 -11.65 -9.55
C ILE A 251 0.01 -10.99 -8.38
N SER A 252 0.70 -9.88 -8.63
CA SER A 252 1.02 -8.92 -7.57
C SER A 252 -0.26 -8.14 -7.26
N ILE A 253 -0.77 -8.29 -6.04
CA ILE A 253 -1.95 -7.54 -5.61
C ILE A 253 -1.47 -6.21 -5.02
N LEU A 254 -1.66 -5.19 -5.83
CA LEU A 254 -1.39 -3.79 -5.56
C LEU A 254 -2.26 -3.28 -4.40
N LEU A 255 -1.67 -3.00 -3.23
CA LEU A 255 -2.37 -2.29 -2.16
C LEU A 255 -1.72 -0.93 -1.88
N CYS A 256 -2.50 0.13 -2.11
CA CYS A 256 -2.10 1.51 -1.89
C CYS A 256 -2.92 2.08 -0.72
N LEU A 257 -2.60 1.75 0.54
CA LEU A 257 -3.38 2.22 1.70
C LEU A 257 -2.65 2.26 3.04
N LEU A 258 -3.10 3.22 3.87
CA LEU A 258 -2.89 3.25 5.31
C LEU A 258 -4.24 3.37 6.03
N ARG A 259 -4.48 2.48 6.99
CA ARG A 259 -5.62 2.56 7.90
C ARG A 259 -5.49 3.81 8.78
N THR A 260 -6.41 4.75 8.61
CA THR A 260 -6.59 5.87 9.54
C THR A 260 -7.61 5.45 10.60
N GLY A 261 -7.12 4.94 11.74
CA GLY A 261 -7.98 4.71 12.91
C GLY A 261 -7.60 3.51 13.78
N HIS A 262 -7.24 3.83 15.04
CA HIS A 262 -7.21 2.96 16.22
C HIS A 262 -6.39 1.67 16.15
N ILE A 263 -5.14 1.79 16.61
CA ILE A 263 -4.47 0.73 17.37
C ILE A 263 -4.67 1.16 18.83
N ALA A 264 -5.41 0.36 19.60
CA ALA A 264 -5.55 0.54 21.04
C ALA A 264 -4.21 0.26 21.75
#